data_AF-A0A328TIJ9-F1
#
_entry.id   AF-A0A328TIJ9-F1
#
_cell.length_a   1.000
_cell.length_b   1.000
_cell.length_c   1.000
_cell.angle_alpha   90.00
_cell.angle_beta   90.00
_cell.angle_gamma   90.00
#
_symmetry.space_group_name_H-M   'P 1'
#
loop_
_entity.id
_entity.type
_entity.pdbx_description
1 polymer ?
#
loop_
_entity_poly.entity_id
_entity_poly.type
_entity_poly.pdbx_seq_one_letter_code
_entity_poly.pdbx_strand_id
1 'polypeptide(L)' 'MRSVFHGSRSRSRFTHIQAFIRKELSIHTSPEVISRRLQLEFGISISKNTLYRYIQLERQAGGELYQQL' A
#
# COMPACT_ATOMS: atom_id res chain seq x y z
N MET A 1 -28.47 27.87 -4.34
CA MET A 1 -27.43 27.34 -5.26
C MET A 1 -26.49 26.44 -4.45
N ARG A 2 -26.52 25.12 -4.65
CA ARG A 2 -25.71 24.16 -3.88
C ARG A 2 -24.48 23.79 -4.69
N SER A 3 -23.29 24.17 -4.21
CA SER A 3 -22.00 23.77 -4.76
C SER A 3 -21.82 22.26 -4.68
N VAL A 4 -21.54 21.64 -5.81
CA VAL A 4 -21.20 20.23 -5.95
C VAL A 4 -19.69 20.08 -5.77
N PHE A 5 -19.26 19.58 -4.61
CA PHE A 5 -17.85 19.29 -4.37
C PHE A 5 -17.43 18.04 -5.14
N HIS A 6 -16.31 18.17 -5.86
CA HIS A 6 -15.73 17.15 -6.72
C HIS A 6 -15.13 16.01 -5.90
N GLY A 7 -15.78 14.85 -5.92
CA GLY A 7 -15.28 13.60 -5.33
C GLY A 7 -14.32 12.84 -6.24
N SER A 8 -13.14 13.41 -6.58
CA SER A 8 -12.15 12.70 -7.43
C SER A 8 -10.71 12.70 -6.89
N ARG A 9 -10.42 13.27 -5.71
CA ARG A 9 -9.05 13.37 -5.19
C ARG A 9 -8.56 12.19 -4.34
N SER A 10 -9.38 11.16 -4.09
CA SER A 10 -9.04 10.09 -3.14
C SER A 10 -8.52 8.78 -3.78
N ARG A 11 -8.80 8.50 -5.06
CA ARG A 11 -8.30 7.25 -5.71
C ARG A 11 -6.81 7.30 -6.02
N SER A 12 -6.30 8.45 -6.45
CA SER A 12 -4.92 8.58 -6.97
C SER A 12 -3.83 8.42 -5.89
N ARG A 13 -4.10 8.85 -4.65
CA ARG A 13 -3.17 8.64 -3.52
C ARG A 13 -3.07 7.17 -3.13
N PHE A 14 -4.18 6.45 -3.16
CA PHE A 14 -4.23 5.04 -2.81
C PHE A 14 -3.42 4.18 -3.80
N THR A 15 -3.51 4.51 -5.09
CA THR A 15 -2.71 3.85 -6.13
C THR A 15 -1.20 4.08 -5.97
N HIS A 16 -0.78 5.27 -5.53
CA HIS A 16 0.65 5.56 -5.30
C HIS A 16 1.22 4.80 -4.09
N ILE A 17 0.46 4.70 -3.00
CA ILE A 17 0.87 3.95 -1.80
C ILE A 17 0.96 2.45 -2.12
N GLN A 18 0.00 1.91 -2.87
CA GLN A 18 0.06 0.52 -3.32
C GLN A 18 1.27 0.24 -4.21
N ALA A 19 1.55 1.13 -5.17
CA ALA A 19 2.75 1.01 -6.02
C ALA A 19 4.04 1.07 -5.20
N PHE A 20 4.12 1.94 -4.19
CA PHE A 20 5.26 2.01 -3.28
C PHE A 20 5.44 0.71 -2.49
N ILE A 21 4.37 0.19 -1.87
CA ILE A 21 4.42 -1.09 -1.12
C ILE A 21 4.88 -2.23 -2.03
N ARG A 22 4.37 -2.30 -3.26
CA ARG A 22 4.78 -3.33 -4.23
C ARG A 22 6.25 -3.21 -4.61
N LYS A 23 6.74 -1.99 -4.84
CA LYS A 23 8.14 -1.73 -5.16
C LYS A 23 9.08 -2.06 -3.99
N GLU A 24 8.65 -1.83 -2.76
CA GLU A 24 9.47 -2.13 -1.58
C GLU A 24 9.49 -3.64 -1.27
N LEU A 25 8.37 -4.35 -1.40
CA LEU A 25 8.33 -5.82 -1.36
C LEU A 25 9.19 -6.42 -2.49
N SER A 26 9.13 -5.77 -3.66
CA SER A 26 10.10 -5.74 -4.77
C SER A 26 11.53 -6.17 -4.45
N ILE A 27 12.09 -5.44 -3.49
CA ILE A 27 13.53 -5.31 -3.24
C ILE A 27 13.93 -6.04 -1.95
N HIS A 28 13.19 -7.08 -1.57
CA HIS A 28 13.40 -7.87 -0.35
C HIS A 28 13.33 -7.06 0.95
N THR A 29 12.46 -6.05 1.00
CA THR A 29 12.26 -5.26 2.21
C THR A 29 11.16 -5.88 3.08
N SER A 30 11.48 -6.23 4.33
CA SER A 30 10.52 -6.80 5.28
C SER A 30 9.32 -5.87 5.51
N PRO A 31 8.09 -6.40 5.72
CA PRO A 31 6.88 -5.61 5.94
C PRO A 31 7.00 -4.58 7.08
N GLU A 32 7.84 -4.85 8.07
CA GLU A 32 8.12 -3.95 9.19
C GLU A 32 8.89 -2.69 8.77
N VAL A 33 9.82 -2.84 7.82
CA VAL A 33 10.58 -1.71 7.26
C VAL A 33 9.67 -0.86 6.36
N ILE A 34 8.80 -1.50 5.58
CA ILE A 34 7.80 -0.81 4.75
C ILE A 34 6.85 0.00 5.62
N SER A 35 6.37 -0.58 6.73
CA SER A 35 5.52 0.10 7.72
C SER A 35 6.19 1.37 8.27
N ARG A 36 7.48 1.30 8.64
CA ARG A 36 8.23 2.49 9.05
C ARG A 36 8.39 3.53 7.93
N ARG A 37 8.74 3.09 6.70
CA ARG A 37 8.91 4.00 5.56
C ARG A 37 7.61 4.71 5.19
N LEU A 38 6.48 4.00 5.22
CA LEU A 38 5.17 4.60 5.01
C LEU A 38 4.85 5.69 6.04
N GLN A 39 5.25 5.48 7.30
CA GLN A 39 5.05 6.47 8.34
C GLN A 39 5.97 7.69 8.16
N LEU A 40 7.23 7.47 7.78
CA LEU A 40 8.22 8.54 7.60
C LEU A 40 7.99 9.37 6.32
N GLU A 41 7.72 8.71 5.18
CA GLU A 41 7.62 9.36 3.88
C GLU A 41 6.21 9.90 3.59
N PHE A 42 5.18 9.20 4.08
CA PHE A 42 3.78 9.53 3.76
C PHE A 42 2.95 9.92 5.00
N GLY A 43 3.49 9.78 6.21
CA GLY A 43 2.72 10.00 7.44
C GLY A 43 1.66 8.92 7.70
N ILE A 44 1.75 7.77 7.05
CA ILE A 44 0.73 6.71 7.09
C ILE A 44 1.18 5.57 7.98
N SER A 45 0.40 5.31 9.04
CA SER A 45 0.66 4.17 9.91
C SER A 45 -0.11 2.94 9.42
N ILE A 46 0.59 1.98 8.82
CA ILE A 46 0.04 0.67 8.41
C ILE A 46 0.70 -0.42 9.25
N SER A 47 -0.08 -1.28 9.89
CA SER A 47 0.48 -2.39 10.66
C SER A 47 1.08 -3.48 9.75
N LYS A 48 2.11 -4.19 10.23
CA LYS A 48 2.65 -5.35 9.51
C LYS A 48 1.57 -6.39 9.16
N ASN A 49 0.59 -6.57 10.05
CA ASN A 49 -0.52 -7.50 9.83
C ASN A 49 -1.41 -7.08 8.65
N THR A 50 -1.61 -5.77 8.48
CA THR A 50 -2.32 -5.21 7.32
C THR A 50 -1.55 -5.45 6.02
N LEU A 51 -0.23 -5.30 6.04
CA LEU A 51 0.63 -5.61 4.89
C LEU A 51 0.59 -7.10 4.54
N TYR A 52 0.67 -8.00 5.54
CA TYR A 52 0.51 -9.44 5.30
C TYR A 52 -0.84 -9.79 4.66
N ARG A 53 -1.94 -9.20 5.16
CA ARG A 53 -3.28 -9.38 4.55
C ARG A 53 -3.33 -8.86 3.12
N TYR A 54 -2.71 -7.72 2.85
CA TYR A 54 -2.63 -7.16 1.51
C TYR A 54 -1.89 -8.10 0.54
N ILE A 55 -0.75 -8.67 0.97
CA ILE A 55 0.02 -9.63 0.18
C ILE A 55 -0.78 -10.92 -0.05
N GLN A 56 -1.51 -11.41 0.96
CA GLN A 56 -2.38 -12.57 0.82
C GLN A 56 -3.55 -12.34 -0.14
N LEU A 57 -4.18 -11.17 -0.10
CA LEU A 57 -5.24 -10.80 -1.04
C LEU A 57 -4.71 -10.69 -2.47
N GLU A 58 -3.52 -10.12 -2.65
CA GLU A 58 -2.81 -10.09 -3.94
C GLU A 58 -2.55 -11.51 -4.45
N ARG A 59 -2.07 -12.41 -3.59
CA ARG A 59 -1.91 -13.84 -3.94
C ARG A 59 -3.23 -14.47 -4.39
N GLN A 60 -4.33 -14.21 -3.71
CA GLN A 60 -5.64 -14.72 -4.08
C GLN A 60 -6.15 -14.14 -5.41
N ALA A 61 -5.73 -12.92 -5.75
CA ALA A 61 -6.00 -12.29 -7.03
C ALA A 61 -5.04 -12.73 -8.17
N GLY A 62 -4.11 -13.65 -7.88
CA GLY A 62 -3.11 -14.15 -8.84
C GLY A 62 -1.82 -13.32 -8.92
N GLY A 63 -1.62 -12.37 -8.01
CA GLY A 63 -0.40 -11.58 -7.89
C GLY A 63 0.73 -12.34 -7.20
N GLU A 64 1.98 -11.95 -7.48
CA GLU A 64 3.18 -12.70 -7.10
C GLU A 64 3.97 -12.10 -5.93
N LEU A 65 3.47 -11.04 -5.28
CA LEU A 65 4.16 -10.36 -4.18
C LEU A 65 4.51 -11.27 -3.00
N TYR A 66 3.77 -12.37 -2.82
CA TYR A 66 4.04 -13.37 -1.79
C TYR A 66 5.34 -14.16 -2.03
N GLN A 67 5.84 -14.20 -3.27
CA GLN A 67 7.11 -14.87 -3.63
C GLN A 67 8.33 -14.08 -3.14
N GLN A 68 8.12 -12.85 -2.67
CA GLN A 68 9.18 -11.92 -2.25
C GLN A 68 9.29 -11.78 -0.73
N LEU A 69 8.45 -12.52 0.00
CA LEU A 69 8.49 -12.65 1.47
C LEU A 69 9.53 -13.66 1.92
#